data_AF-U1F9D0-F1
#
_entry.id   AF-U1F9D0-F1
#
_cell.length_a   1.000
_cell.length_b   1.000
_cell.length_c   1.000
_cell.angle_alpha   90.00
_cell.angle_beta   90.00
_cell.angle_gamma   90.00
#
_symmetry.space_group_name_H-M   'P 1'
#
loop_
_entity.id
_entity.type
_entity.pdbx_description
1 polymer ?
#
loop_
_entity_poly.entity_id
_entity_poly.type
_entity_poly.pdbx_seq_one_letter_code
_entity_poly.pdbx_strand_id
1 'polypeptide(L)'
;MEYTHKPVDELSFTDDFMFGTVMKNKGICKGVLERLLHIKVGKIEYPSLQKTITPFYESKGIRLDVYVSDSERIFDIEIQTSIPPSLPKRTRYYQSLMDVDNLLRGQSYADLKESYVIFICTQDPFGKGLPVYEFRNICTADGTLFLDDKSYKVFYNVGAYGKEDEPELSALLEYLCERRATSGFTQRIDALVEKAKRNEKFRSWYMSLNIHEDDLRRESLQQGEKIGF
;
A
#
# COMPACT_ATOMS: atom_id res chain seq x y z
N MET A 1 14.43 20.77 -20.80
CA MET A 1 14.51 19.48 -20.10
C MET A 1 13.09 19.13 -19.72
N GLU A 2 12.48 18.13 -20.35
CA GLU A 2 11.26 17.55 -19.81
C GLU A 2 11.61 16.92 -18.46
N TYR A 3 10.98 17.38 -17.39
CA TYR A 3 11.13 16.75 -16.09
C TYR A 3 10.45 15.37 -16.19
N THR A 4 11.23 14.30 -16.05
CA THR A 4 10.73 12.92 -15.97
C THR A 4 9.93 12.64 -14.70
N HIS A 5 10.06 13.51 -13.70
CA HIS A 5 9.46 13.38 -12.38
C HIS A 5 8.58 14.57 -12.03
N LYS A 6 7.50 14.30 -11.31
CA LYS A 6 6.54 15.30 -10.85
C LYS A 6 7.21 16.28 -9.87
N PRO A 7 7.06 17.61 -10.03
CA PRO A 7 7.60 18.58 -9.08
C PRO A 7 7.03 18.36 -7.67
N VAL A 8 7.84 18.63 -6.63
CA VAL A 8 7.41 18.45 -5.22
C VAL A 8 6.10 19.18 -4.94
N ASP A 9 5.96 20.39 -5.47
CA ASP A 9 4.80 21.26 -5.19
C ASP A 9 3.50 20.71 -5.79
N GLU A 10 3.61 19.86 -6.82
CA GLU A 10 2.48 19.17 -7.45
C GLU A 10 2.15 17.82 -6.79
N LEU A 11 3.02 17.29 -5.92
CA LEU A 11 2.78 16.03 -5.23
C LEU A 11 1.45 16.05 -4.48
N SER A 12 0.84 14.89 -4.39
CA SER A 12 -0.45 14.63 -3.78
C SER A 12 -0.31 13.43 -2.87
N PHE A 13 -1.29 13.19 -2.00
CA PHE A 13 -1.23 12.04 -1.09
C PHE A 13 -1.09 10.71 -1.83
N THR A 14 -1.53 10.61 -3.08
CA THR A 14 -1.48 9.38 -3.86
C THR A 14 -0.14 9.09 -4.55
N ASP A 15 0.82 10.01 -4.49
CA ASP A 15 2.16 9.77 -5.04
C ASP A 15 2.98 8.94 -4.03
N ASP A 16 3.52 7.80 -4.43
CA ASP A 16 4.13 6.76 -3.56
C ASP A 16 5.02 7.33 -2.44
N PHE A 17 5.94 8.25 -2.78
CA PHE A 17 6.85 8.85 -1.81
C PHE A 17 6.14 9.75 -0.78
N MET A 18 5.11 10.48 -1.22
CA MET A 18 4.28 11.32 -0.35
C MET A 18 3.39 10.43 0.53
N PHE A 19 2.77 9.39 -0.04
CA PHE A 19 1.96 8.41 0.67
C PHE A 19 2.74 7.80 1.84
N GLY A 20 3.89 7.19 1.57
CA GLY A 20 4.76 6.60 2.59
C GLY A 20 5.28 7.61 3.61
N THR A 21 5.45 8.88 3.22
CA THR A 21 5.87 9.94 4.16
C THR A 21 4.76 10.33 5.12
N VAL A 22 3.55 10.59 4.62
CA VAL A 22 2.41 10.98 5.45
C VAL A 22 1.95 9.81 6.32
N MET A 23 2.00 8.58 5.80
CA MET A 23 1.63 7.37 6.53
C MET A 23 2.60 7.02 7.68
N LYS A 24 3.78 7.64 7.80
CA LYS A 24 4.60 7.56 9.02
C LYS A 24 3.92 8.21 10.23
N ASN A 25 2.96 9.12 10.01
CA ASN A 25 2.13 9.63 11.09
C ASN A 25 1.18 8.52 11.58
N LYS A 26 1.45 7.99 12.79
CA LYS A 26 0.66 6.89 13.39
C LYS A 26 -0.84 7.17 13.46
N GLY A 27 -1.24 8.41 13.71
CA GLY A 27 -2.65 8.79 13.77
C GLY A 27 -3.33 8.74 12.42
N ILE A 28 -2.62 9.14 11.35
CA ILE A 28 -3.11 9.01 9.98
C ILE A 28 -3.14 7.55 9.56
N CYS A 29 -2.04 6.81 9.73
CA CYS A 29 -1.97 5.40 9.35
C CYS A 29 -3.08 4.58 10.00
N LYS A 30 -3.26 4.75 11.32
CA LYS A 30 -4.35 4.13 12.06
C LYS A 30 -5.71 4.55 11.50
N GLY A 31 -5.95 5.85 11.33
CA GLY A 31 -7.23 6.35 10.84
C GLY A 31 -7.58 5.90 9.41
N VAL A 32 -6.58 5.66 8.57
CA VAL A 32 -6.74 5.06 7.23
C VAL A 32 -7.15 3.59 7.38
N LEU A 33 -6.40 2.79 8.13
CA LEU A 33 -6.71 1.36 8.35
C LEU A 33 -8.11 1.15 8.94
N GLU A 34 -8.48 1.93 9.96
CA GLU A 34 -9.80 1.78 10.61
C GLU A 34 -10.95 2.10 9.65
N ARG A 35 -10.77 3.06 8.73
CA ARG A 35 -11.76 3.37 7.68
C ARG A 35 -11.80 2.27 6.62
N LEU A 36 -10.65 1.83 6.12
CA LEU A 36 -10.57 0.83 5.05
C LEU A 36 -11.00 -0.58 5.50
N LEU A 37 -10.90 -0.92 6.77
CA LEU A 37 -11.20 -2.27 7.23
C LEU A 37 -12.43 -2.35 8.13
N HIS A 38 -12.99 -1.21 8.55
CA HIS A 38 -14.07 -1.14 9.54
C HIS A 38 -13.76 -1.89 10.85
N ILE A 39 -12.47 -1.93 11.23
CA ILE A 39 -11.99 -2.53 12.48
C ILE A 39 -11.35 -1.46 13.36
N LYS A 40 -11.32 -1.70 14.67
CA LYS A 40 -10.47 -0.92 15.57
C LYS A 40 -9.05 -1.44 15.48
N VAL A 41 -8.10 -0.54 15.29
CA VAL A 41 -6.67 -0.89 15.20
C VAL A 41 -5.98 -0.51 16.50
N GLY A 42 -5.10 -1.39 16.98
CA GLY A 42 -4.36 -1.18 18.22
C GLY A 42 -3.31 -0.07 18.11
N LYS A 43 -2.26 -0.19 18.93
CA LYS A 43 -1.09 0.69 18.83
C LYS A 43 -0.27 0.29 17.60
N ILE A 44 -0.10 1.23 16.67
CA ILE A 44 0.72 1.03 15.46
C ILE A 44 2.20 0.94 15.81
N GLU A 45 2.81 -0.13 15.32
CA GLU A 45 4.25 -0.34 15.24
C GLU A 45 4.67 -0.42 13.77
N TYR A 46 5.90 0.02 13.48
CA TYR A 46 6.49 -0.07 12.15
C TYR A 46 7.61 -1.10 12.25
N PRO A 47 7.33 -2.38 11.97
CA PRO A 47 8.36 -3.39 11.95
C PRO A 47 9.45 -2.96 10.98
N SER A 48 10.71 -3.00 11.43
CA SER A 48 11.78 -3.06 10.46
C SER A 48 11.67 -4.43 9.80
N LEU A 49 11.14 -4.47 8.58
CA LEU A 49 11.36 -5.59 7.65
C LEU A 49 12.83 -5.96 7.81
N GLN A 50 13.14 -7.12 8.38
CA GLN A 50 14.53 -7.55 8.49
C GLN A 50 15.12 -7.40 7.09
N LYS A 51 16.24 -6.66 6.99
CA LYS A 51 16.81 -6.14 5.74
C LYS A 51 16.63 -7.16 4.62
N THR A 52 15.66 -6.85 3.76
CA THR A 52 15.23 -7.69 2.65
C THR A 52 14.62 -9.00 3.16
N ILE A 53 13.31 -9.18 3.03
CA ILE A 53 12.72 -10.53 2.99
C ILE A 53 13.19 -11.15 1.67
N THR A 54 14.46 -11.52 1.63
CA THR A 54 15.04 -12.52 0.77
C THR A 54 15.21 -13.72 1.66
N PRO A 55 14.19 -14.60 1.80
CA PRO A 55 14.37 -15.84 2.55
C PRO A 55 15.49 -16.69 1.91
N PHE A 56 15.85 -16.39 0.66
CA PHE A 56 16.94 -16.97 -0.11
C PHE A 56 17.62 -15.88 -0.97
N TYR A 57 18.94 -15.97 -1.16
CA TYR A 57 19.76 -15.06 -1.99
C TYR A 57 19.22 -14.87 -3.43
N GLU A 58 18.39 -15.79 -3.92
CA GLU A 58 17.80 -15.80 -5.27
C GLU A 58 16.33 -15.32 -5.35
N SER A 59 15.73 -14.91 -4.22
CA SER A 59 14.32 -14.51 -4.19
C SER A 59 14.09 -13.04 -4.56
N LYS A 60 12.91 -12.73 -5.12
CA LYS A 60 12.55 -11.37 -5.53
C LYS A 60 12.36 -10.49 -4.29
N GLY A 61 13.29 -9.57 -4.06
CA GLY A 61 13.11 -8.51 -3.06
C GLY A 61 11.84 -7.71 -3.33
N ILE A 62 11.10 -7.37 -2.27
CA ILE A 62 9.94 -6.48 -2.35
C ILE A 62 10.18 -5.23 -1.50
N ARG A 63 9.54 -4.14 -1.90
CA ARG A 63 9.35 -2.96 -1.06
C ARG A 63 7.85 -2.85 -0.81
N LEU A 64 7.49 -2.96 0.46
CA LEU A 64 6.15 -2.64 0.93
C LEU A 64 6.07 -1.15 1.18
N ASP A 65 5.04 -0.49 0.68
CA ASP A 65 4.87 0.97 0.79
C ASP A 65 4.62 1.36 2.24
N VAL A 66 3.65 0.71 2.89
CA VAL A 66 3.31 0.92 4.30
C VAL A 66 3.07 -0.41 4.99
N TYR A 67 4.14 -0.95 5.58
CA TYR A 67 4.08 -2.15 6.41
C TYR A 67 4.03 -1.79 7.90
N VAL A 68 2.95 -2.18 8.56
CA VAL A 68 2.68 -1.88 9.97
C VAL A 68 2.06 -3.06 10.69
N SER A 69 2.15 -3.06 12.01
CA SER A 69 1.51 -4.06 12.85
C SER A 69 0.82 -3.43 14.05
N ASP A 70 -0.14 -4.16 14.60
CA ASP A 70 -0.54 -4.02 15.98
C ASP A 70 -0.24 -5.32 16.75
N SER A 71 -0.82 -5.47 17.94
CA SER A 71 -0.58 -6.64 18.81
C SER A 71 -1.00 -7.96 18.16
N GLU A 72 -2.04 -7.96 17.33
CA GLU A 72 -2.69 -9.17 16.80
C GLU A 72 -2.57 -9.30 15.29
N ARG A 73 -2.38 -8.16 14.60
CA ARG A 73 -2.50 -8.06 13.15
C ARG A 73 -1.29 -7.41 12.50
N ILE A 74 -1.09 -7.75 11.24
CA ILE A 74 -0.16 -7.10 10.34
C ILE A 74 -0.89 -6.58 9.11
N PHE A 75 -0.43 -5.44 8.63
CA PHE A 75 -1.04 -4.73 7.52
C PHE A 75 0.04 -4.29 6.55
N ASP A 76 -0.23 -4.52 5.29
CA ASP A 76 0.44 -3.90 4.17
C ASP A 76 -0.58 -3.04 3.41
N ILE A 77 -0.23 -1.79 3.13
CA ILE A 77 -1.07 -0.87 2.38
C ILE A 77 -0.26 -0.31 1.22
N GLU A 78 -0.75 -0.58 0.03
CA GLU A 78 -0.13 -0.23 -1.24
C GLU A 78 -1.07 0.70 -2.00
N ILE A 79 -0.55 1.77 -2.59
CA ILE A 79 -1.34 2.59 -3.51
C ILE A 79 -0.94 2.30 -4.95
N GLN A 80 -1.93 2.23 -5.85
CA GLN A 80 -1.72 1.88 -7.25
C GLN A 80 -2.39 2.92 -8.17
N THR A 81 -1.55 3.77 -8.78
CA THR A 81 -1.96 4.77 -9.80
C THR A 81 -2.20 4.13 -11.18
N SER A 82 -1.76 2.89 -11.36
CA SER A 82 -2.05 2.03 -12.51
C SER A 82 -2.29 0.61 -12.03
N ILE A 83 -3.03 -0.20 -12.79
CA ILE A 83 -3.27 -1.61 -12.42
C ILE A 83 -2.13 -2.46 -12.98
N PRO A 84 -1.22 -2.98 -12.14
CA PRO A 84 -0.13 -3.81 -12.62
C PRO A 84 -0.65 -5.16 -13.14
N PRO A 85 0.01 -5.77 -14.14
CA PRO A 85 -0.32 -7.13 -14.55
C PRO A 85 -0.10 -8.09 -13.37
N SER A 86 -0.97 -9.10 -13.27
CA SER A 86 -0.89 -10.14 -12.22
C SER A 86 -1.00 -9.64 -10.77
N LEU A 87 -1.76 -8.56 -10.53
CA LEU A 87 -2.05 -8.04 -9.19
C LEU A 87 -2.40 -9.15 -8.16
N PRO A 88 -3.27 -10.13 -8.46
CA PRO A 88 -3.57 -11.22 -7.50
C PRO A 88 -2.35 -12.05 -7.09
N LYS A 89 -1.41 -12.31 -8.02
CA LYS A 89 -0.18 -13.06 -7.72
C LYS A 89 0.79 -12.23 -6.88
N ARG A 90 0.87 -10.92 -7.13
CA ARG A 90 1.67 -9.97 -6.32
C ARG A 90 1.14 -9.93 -4.90
N THR A 91 -0.16 -9.78 -4.71
CA THR A 91 -0.81 -9.80 -3.39
C THR A 91 -0.51 -11.09 -2.63
N ARG A 92 -0.61 -12.25 -3.29
CA ARG A 92 -0.24 -13.54 -2.67
C ARG A 92 1.23 -13.61 -2.26
N TYR A 93 2.12 -13.04 -3.06
CA TYR A 93 3.55 -13.01 -2.75
C TYR A 93 3.84 -12.14 -1.53
N TYR A 94 3.23 -10.95 -1.45
CA TYR A 94 3.37 -10.04 -0.31
C TYR A 94 2.90 -10.71 0.98
N GLN A 95 1.71 -11.33 0.92
CA GLN A 95 1.16 -12.12 2.02
C GLN A 95 2.17 -13.16 2.54
N SER A 96 2.77 -13.95 1.63
CA SER A 96 3.72 -14.99 2.04
C SER A 96 4.97 -14.44 2.73
N LEU A 97 5.42 -13.26 2.32
CA LEU A 97 6.60 -12.62 2.90
C LEU A 97 6.27 -12.03 4.27
N MET A 98 5.08 -11.44 4.41
CA MET A 98 4.55 -10.99 5.70
C MET A 98 4.43 -12.16 6.69
N ASP A 99 3.94 -13.32 6.26
CA ASP A 99 3.82 -14.50 7.12
C ASP A 99 5.22 -15.00 7.58
N VAL A 100 6.22 -14.98 6.70
CA VAL A 100 7.62 -15.34 7.03
C VAL A 100 8.24 -14.36 8.03
N ASP A 101 7.97 -13.06 7.91
CA ASP A 101 8.48 -12.04 8.84
C ASP A 101 7.83 -12.18 10.24
N ASN A 102 6.59 -12.66 10.32
CA ASN A 102 5.83 -12.73 11.57
C ASN A 102 5.87 -14.08 12.28
N LEU A 103 6.40 -15.13 11.64
CA LEU A 103 6.51 -16.45 12.25
C LEU A 103 7.97 -16.92 12.25
N LEU A 104 8.64 -16.69 13.38
CA LEU A 104 10.03 -17.06 13.58
C LEU A 104 10.19 -18.55 13.85
N ARG A 105 11.42 -19.04 13.62
CA ARG A 105 11.79 -20.43 13.84
C ARG A 105 11.46 -20.87 15.28
N GLY A 106 10.65 -21.92 15.39
CA GLY A 106 10.27 -22.53 16.68
C GLY A 106 8.95 -22.02 17.27
N GLN A 107 8.30 -21.03 16.64
CA GLN A 107 6.95 -20.59 17.02
C GLN A 107 5.87 -21.54 16.47
N SER A 108 4.70 -21.53 17.11
CA SER A 108 3.54 -22.31 16.69
C SER A 108 2.82 -21.60 15.54
N TYR A 109 2.19 -22.35 14.63
CA TYR A 109 1.29 -21.74 13.63
C TYR A 109 0.10 -20.99 14.28
N ALA A 110 -0.24 -21.29 15.53
CA ALA A 110 -1.23 -20.53 16.29
C ALA A 110 -0.76 -19.12 16.66
N ASP A 111 0.54 -18.85 16.60
CA ASP A 111 1.13 -17.53 16.84
C ASP A 111 1.16 -16.66 15.57
N LEU A 112 0.79 -17.22 14.41
CA LEU A 112 0.73 -16.48 13.16
C LEU A 112 -0.37 -15.43 13.23
N LYS A 113 0.03 -14.17 13.08
CA LYS A 113 -0.88 -13.02 13.14
C LYS A 113 -1.85 -13.03 11.97
N GLU A 114 -3.05 -12.48 12.21
CA GLU A 114 -3.95 -12.15 11.10
C GLU A 114 -3.31 -11.09 10.21
N SER A 115 -3.56 -11.16 8.91
CA SER A 115 -2.77 -10.41 7.95
C SER A 115 -3.64 -9.84 6.83
N TYR A 116 -3.40 -8.57 6.53
CA TYR A 116 -4.16 -7.81 5.54
C TYR A 116 -3.20 -7.23 4.51
N VAL A 117 -3.39 -7.60 3.25
CA VAL A 117 -2.76 -6.94 2.11
C VAL A 117 -3.80 -6.07 1.43
N ILE A 118 -3.61 -4.75 1.49
CA ILE A 118 -4.58 -3.75 1.05
C ILE A 118 -4.02 -2.99 -0.13
N PHE A 119 -4.73 -3.02 -1.25
CA PHE A 119 -4.41 -2.23 -2.42
C PHE A 119 -5.45 -1.13 -2.61
N ILE A 120 -5.02 0.12 -2.61
CA ILE A 120 -5.83 1.29 -2.95
C ILE A 120 -5.58 1.61 -4.43
N CYS A 121 -6.53 1.26 -5.29
CA CYS A 121 -6.42 1.40 -6.73
C CYS A 121 -7.17 2.64 -7.23
N THR A 122 -6.50 3.47 -8.02
CA THR A 122 -7.08 4.64 -8.71
C THR A 122 -8.01 4.26 -9.86
N GLN A 123 -7.92 3.02 -10.33
CA GLN A 123 -8.75 2.43 -11.37
C GLN A 123 -9.34 1.12 -10.85
N ASP A 124 -10.47 0.68 -11.42
CA ASP A 124 -11.13 -0.56 -10.99
C ASP A 124 -10.28 -1.80 -11.33
N PRO A 125 -9.69 -2.50 -10.34
CA PRO A 125 -8.77 -3.60 -10.60
C PRO A 125 -9.44 -4.84 -11.18
N PHE A 126 -10.77 -4.98 -11.07
CA PHE A 126 -11.51 -6.18 -11.50
C PHE A 126 -12.69 -5.89 -12.43
N GLY A 127 -12.99 -4.61 -12.71
CA GLY A 127 -14.00 -4.19 -13.67
C GLY A 127 -15.45 -4.52 -13.28
N LYS A 128 -15.75 -4.63 -11.98
CA LYS A 128 -17.12 -4.87 -11.46
C LYS A 128 -17.78 -3.62 -10.89
N GLY A 129 -17.06 -2.51 -10.81
CA GLY A 129 -17.53 -1.23 -10.32
C GLY A 129 -17.91 -1.23 -8.84
N LEU A 130 -17.35 -2.13 -8.03
CA LEU A 130 -17.51 -2.12 -6.57
C LEU A 130 -16.52 -1.12 -5.95
N PRO A 131 -16.87 -0.47 -4.81
CA PRO A 131 -15.93 0.37 -4.06
C PRO A 131 -14.83 -0.43 -3.39
N VAL A 132 -15.14 -1.66 -2.95
CA VAL A 132 -14.21 -2.57 -2.29
C VAL A 132 -14.40 -4.00 -2.79
N TYR A 133 -13.30 -4.72 -2.93
CA TYR A 133 -13.24 -6.15 -3.19
C TYR A 133 -12.46 -6.82 -2.07
N GLU A 134 -13.12 -7.67 -1.29
CA GLU A 134 -12.47 -8.47 -0.27
C GLU A 134 -12.45 -9.94 -0.71
N PHE A 135 -11.27 -10.54 -0.70
CA PHE A 135 -11.08 -11.95 -1.02
C PHE A 135 -10.59 -12.73 0.19
N ARG A 136 -11.29 -13.85 0.46
CA ARG A 136 -10.97 -14.86 1.47
C ARG A 136 -10.99 -16.25 0.84
N ASN A 137 -10.39 -17.23 1.51
CA ASN A 137 -10.44 -18.63 1.08
C ASN A 137 -11.78 -19.27 1.47
N ILE A 138 -12.50 -19.80 0.49
CA ILE A 138 -13.82 -20.44 0.62
C ILE A 138 -13.74 -21.85 0.02
N CYS A 139 -14.44 -22.80 0.63
CA CYS A 139 -14.55 -24.16 0.11
C CYS A 139 -15.29 -24.16 -1.24
N THR A 140 -14.72 -24.81 -2.26
CA THR A 140 -15.32 -24.85 -3.60
C THR A 140 -16.57 -25.72 -3.67
N ALA A 141 -16.70 -26.71 -2.77
CA ALA A 141 -17.87 -27.56 -2.68
C ALA A 141 -18.99 -26.96 -1.81
N ASP A 142 -18.65 -26.03 -0.92
CA ASP A 142 -19.57 -25.36 -0.01
C ASP A 142 -19.19 -23.87 0.13
N GLY A 143 -19.89 -23.02 -0.61
CA GLY A 143 -19.63 -21.58 -0.64
C GLY A 143 -19.92 -20.84 0.68
N THR A 144 -20.46 -21.53 1.69
CA THR A 144 -20.70 -20.96 3.03
C THR A 144 -19.56 -21.27 4.00
N LEU A 145 -18.68 -22.22 3.67
CA LEU A 145 -17.56 -22.64 4.50
C LEU A 145 -16.30 -21.84 4.16
N PHE A 146 -15.88 -20.98 5.08
CA PHE A 146 -14.60 -20.28 5.02
C PHE A 146 -13.48 -21.12 5.64
N LEU A 147 -12.28 -21.09 5.04
CA LEU A 147 -11.09 -21.74 5.61
C LEU A 147 -10.65 -21.09 6.93
N ASP A 148 -10.99 -19.81 7.12
CA ASP A 148 -10.67 -19.00 8.29
C ASP A 148 -9.17 -18.94 8.63
N ASP A 149 -8.31 -18.93 7.61
CA ASP A 149 -6.84 -18.83 7.75
C ASP A 149 -6.32 -17.44 8.13
N LYS A 150 -7.24 -16.52 8.44
CA LYS A 150 -6.96 -15.12 8.83
C LYS A 150 -6.09 -14.33 7.84
N SER A 151 -6.09 -14.73 6.57
CA SER A 151 -5.44 -13.98 5.49
C SER A 151 -6.47 -13.22 4.66
N TYR A 152 -6.30 -11.91 4.55
CA TYR A 152 -7.26 -11.01 3.92
C TYR A 152 -6.61 -10.22 2.80
N LYS A 153 -7.28 -10.16 1.65
CA LYS A 153 -6.82 -9.42 0.47
C LYS A 153 -7.90 -8.43 0.10
N VAL A 154 -7.62 -7.15 0.29
CA VAL A 154 -8.60 -6.08 0.14
C VAL A 154 -8.15 -5.14 -0.96
N PHE A 155 -9.02 -4.87 -1.92
CA PHE A 155 -8.76 -3.96 -3.03
C PHE A 155 -9.82 -2.87 -3.03
N TYR A 156 -9.40 -1.64 -2.82
CA TYR A 156 -10.24 -0.47 -2.95
C TYR A 156 -10.18 0.07 -4.38
N ASN A 157 -11.34 0.39 -4.93
CA ASN A 157 -11.48 1.11 -6.18
C ASN A 157 -11.97 2.52 -5.85
N VAL A 158 -11.05 3.46 -5.77
CA VAL A 158 -11.38 4.83 -5.34
C VAL A 158 -12.36 5.51 -6.29
N GLY A 159 -12.37 5.15 -7.58
CA GLY A 159 -13.31 5.69 -8.57
C GLY A 159 -14.78 5.32 -8.33
N ALA A 160 -15.05 4.36 -7.44
CA ALA A 160 -16.40 3.98 -7.03
C ALA A 160 -16.79 4.58 -5.66
N TYR A 161 -16.11 5.64 -5.19
CA TYR A 161 -16.38 6.29 -3.89
C TYR A 161 -17.86 6.63 -3.64
N GLY A 162 -18.61 6.99 -4.69
CA GLY A 162 -20.04 7.33 -4.59
C GLY A 162 -20.97 6.13 -4.35
N LYS A 163 -20.45 4.91 -4.36
CA LYS A 163 -21.17 3.66 -4.01
C LYS A 163 -20.82 3.17 -2.61
N GLU A 164 -19.96 3.88 -1.89
CA GLU A 164 -19.64 3.58 -0.50
C GLU A 164 -20.68 4.21 0.42
N ASP A 165 -21.28 3.40 1.29
CA ASP A 165 -22.37 3.83 2.18
C ASP A 165 -21.81 4.49 3.46
N GLU A 166 -20.59 4.17 3.87
CA GLU A 166 -19.97 4.78 5.05
C GLU A 166 -19.38 6.16 4.71
N PRO A 167 -19.91 7.27 5.27
CA PRO A 167 -19.54 8.62 4.83
C PRO A 167 -18.06 8.98 4.99
N GLU A 168 -17.40 8.54 6.07
CA GLU A 168 -16.01 8.87 6.32
C GLU A 168 -15.04 8.13 5.38
N LEU A 169 -15.35 6.88 5.03
CA LEU A 169 -14.65 6.09 4.02
C LEU A 169 -14.94 6.64 2.62
N SER A 170 -16.20 6.94 2.28
CA SER A 170 -16.56 7.57 1.01
C SER A 170 -15.77 8.87 0.80
N ALA A 171 -15.69 9.74 1.82
CA ALA A 171 -14.89 10.95 1.77
C ALA A 171 -13.38 10.68 1.61
N LEU A 172 -12.84 9.63 2.24
CA LEU A 172 -11.45 9.22 2.04
C LEU A 172 -11.20 8.76 0.60
N LEU A 173 -12.09 7.94 0.03
CA LEU A 173 -11.99 7.47 -1.34
C LEU A 173 -12.16 8.63 -2.35
N GLU A 174 -13.08 9.56 -2.10
CA GLU A 174 -13.25 10.79 -2.88
C GLU A 174 -11.96 11.63 -2.84
N TYR A 175 -11.35 11.80 -1.67
CA TYR A 175 -10.08 12.52 -1.54
C TYR A 175 -8.96 11.87 -2.37
N LEU A 176 -8.87 10.55 -2.37
CA LEU A 176 -7.88 9.81 -3.14
C LEU A 176 -8.13 9.89 -4.66
N CYS A 177 -9.39 9.98 -5.08
CA CYS A 177 -9.79 10.07 -6.48
C CYS A 177 -9.68 11.50 -7.03
N GLU A 178 -10.32 12.46 -6.37
CA GLU A 178 -10.56 13.83 -6.84
C GLU A 178 -9.60 14.85 -6.23
N ARG A 179 -8.76 14.45 -5.27
CA ARG A 179 -7.90 15.34 -4.47
C ARG A 179 -8.69 16.42 -3.72
N ARG A 180 -9.94 16.12 -3.38
CA ARG A 180 -10.85 17.03 -2.67
C ARG A 180 -11.03 16.59 -1.23
N ALA A 181 -10.60 17.41 -0.28
CA ALA A 181 -10.78 17.11 1.14
C ALA A 181 -12.19 17.50 1.61
N THR A 182 -13.07 16.52 1.79
CA THR A 182 -14.49 16.74 2.17
C THR A 182 -14.80 16.39 3.63
N SER A 183 -13.87 15.76 4.36
CA SER A 183 -14.01 15.47 5.80
C SER A 183 -12.89 16.05 6.65
N GLY A 184 -13.11 16.10 7.97
CA GLY A 184 -12.09 16.53 8.92
C GLY A 184 -10.86 15.62 8.91
N PHE A 185 -11.01 14.34 8.56
CA PHE A 185 -9.87 13.43 8.42
C PHE A 185 -9.05 13.72 7.16
N THR A 186 -9.70 13.87 6.01
CA THR A 186 -9.01 14.17 4.74
C THR A 186 -8.31 15.54 4.80
N GLN A 187 -8.91 16.53 5.49
CA GLN A 187 -8.26 17.84 5.72
C GLN A 187 -6.97 17.73 6.55
N ARG A 188 -6.91 16.81 7.52
CA ARG A 188 -5.67 16.56 8.29
C ARG A 188 -4.59 15.90 7.43
N ILE A 189 -4.97 14.99 6.53
CA ILE A 189 -4.06 14.40 5.56
C ILE A 189 -3.50 15.50 4.66
N ASP A 190 -4.37 16.33 4.10
CA ASP A 190 -4.00 17.38 3.17
C ASP A 190 -3.05 18.42 3.80
N ALA A 191 -3.33 18.81 5.05
CA ALA A 191 -2.42 19.67 5.81
C ALA A 191 -1.03 19.05 6.02
N LEU A 192 -0.93 17.72 6.18
CA LEU A 192 0.36 17.03 6.30
C LEU A 192 1.09 16.93 4.96
N VAL A 193 0.37 16.74 3.85
CA VAL A 193 0.94 16.80 2.49
C VAL A 193 1.56 18.18 2.26
N GLU A 194 0.82 19.26 2.51
CA GLU A 194 1.31 20.63 2.36
C GLU A 194 2.49 20.94 3.28
N LYS A 195 2.46 20.42 4.52
CA LYS A 195 3.60 20.52 5.43
C LYS A 195 4.83 19.78 4.91
N ALA A 196 4.67 18.61 4.30
CA ALA A 196 5.76 17.82 3.74
C ALA A 196 6.41 18.52 2.53
N LYS A 197 5.60 19.11 1.62
CA LYS A 197 6.10 19.86 0.46
C LYS A 197 7.02 21.04 0.84
N ARG A 198 6.72 21.70 1.96
CA ARG A 198 7.48 22.83 2.51
C ARG A 198 8.71 22.39 3.31
N ASN A 199 8.88 21.10 3.57
CA ASN A 199 9.98 20.58 4.36
C ASN A 199 11.23 20.35 3.48
N GLU A 200 12.31 21.07 3.75
CA GLU A 200 13.56 20.98 2.97
C GLU A 200 14.18 19.58 2.96
N LYS A 201 14.11 18.84 4.07
CA LYS A 201 14.63 17.47 4.14
C LYS A 201 13.84 16.53 3.24
N PHE A 202 12.51 16.70 3.20
CA PHE A 202 11.64 15.94 2.30
C PHE A 202 11.96 16.26 0.84
N ARG A 203 12.08 17.54 0.48
CA ARG A 203 12.45 17.98 -0.88
C ARG A 203 13.79 17.41 -1.33
N SER A 204 14.80 17.52 -0.46
CA SER A 204 16.15 16.99 -0.70
C SER A 204 16.12 15.47 -0.91
N TRP A 205 15.42 14.73 -0.05
CA TRP A 205 15.34 13.27 -0.18
C TRP A 205 14.59 12.84 -1.44
N TYR A 206 13.48 13.50 -1.77
CA TYR A 206 12.72 13.25 -3.01
C TYR A 206 13.60 13.47 -4.25
N MET A 207 14.36 14.57 -4.29
CA MET A 207 15.31 14.82 -5.37
C MET A 207 16.39 13.75 -5.48
N SER A 208 16.99 13.33 -4.36
CA SER A 208 18.00 12.28 -4.37
C SER A 208 17.46 10.94 -4.86
N LEU A 209 16.22 10.59 -4.51
CA LEU A 209 15.56 9.38 -5.01
C LEU A 209 15.33 9.44 -6.52
N ASN A 210 14.84 10.57 -7.03
CA ASN A 210 14.61 10.75 -8.47
C ASN A 210 15.91 10.67 -9.28
N ILE A 211 17.02 11.23 -8.77
CA ILE A 211 18.35 11.11 -9.40
C ILE A 211 18.76 9.63 -9.48
N HIS A 212 18.60 8.90 -8.38
CA HIS A 212 18.93 7.47 -8.35
C HIS A 212 18.07 6.65 -9.32
N GLU A 213 16.77 6.95 -9.42
CA GLU A 213 15.87 6.29 -10.36
C GLU A 213 16.23 6.59 -11.82
N ASP A 214 16.58 7.85 -12.13
CA ASP A 214 17.05 8.23 -13.46
C ASP A 214 18.33 7.50 -13.86
N ASP A 215 19.28 7.34 -12.92
CA ASP A 215 20.52 6.59 -13.16
C ASP A 215 20.23 5.10 -13.44
N LEU A 216 19.40 4.44 -12.62
CA LEU A 216 18.97 3.06 -12.84
C LEU A 216 18.26 2.86 -14.19
N ARG A 217 17.44 3.85 -14.59
CA ARG A 217 16.74 3.83 -15.88
C ARG A 217 17.73 3.94 -17.05
N ARG A 218 18.74 4.81 -16.94
CA ARG A 218 19.80 4.93 -17.96
C ARG A 218 20.61 3.63 -18.09
N GLU A 219 21.01 3.04 -16.97
CA GLU A 219 21.74 1.75 -16.95
C GLU A 219 20.91 0.63 -17.60
N SER A 220 19.62 0.54 -17.26
CA SER A 220 18.71 -0.47 -17.80
C SER A 220 18.54 -0.35 -19.32
N LEU A 221 18.44 0.88 -19.85
CA LEU A 221 18.36 1.12 -21.30
C LEU A 221 19.66 0.70 -22.01
N GLN A 222 20.82 1.07 -21.46
CA GLN A 222 22.12 0.68 -22.02
C GLN A 222 22.33 -0.85 -22.01
N GLN A 223 21.86 -1.53 -20.95
CA GLN A 223 21.94 -2.98 -20.85
C GLN A 223 21.00 -3.66 -21.87
N GLY A 224 19.80 -3.11 -22.08
CA GLY A 224 18.84 -3.58 -23.10
C GLY A 224 19.37 -3.45 -24.52
N GLU A 225 20.07 -2.35 -24.84
CA GLU A 225 20.74 -2.16 -26.12
C GLU A 225 21.90 -3.15 -26.34
N LYS A 226 22.59 -3.57 -25.28
CA LYS A 226 23.68 -4.57 -25.35
C LYS A 226 23.20 -6.01 -25.50
N ILE A 227 22.00 -6.33 -24.99
CA ILE A 227 21.42 -7.69 -25.05
C ILE A 227 20.62 -7.89 -26.36
N GLY A 228 20.25 -6.81 -27.05
CA GLY A 228 19.58 -6.82 -28.36
C GLY A 228 20.50 -7.02 -29.57
N PHE A 229 21.44 -7.96 -29.51
CA PHE A 229 22.28 -8.38 -30.65
C PHE A 229 22.33 -9.90 -30.78
#